data_AF-A0A9D7N1M7-F1
#
_entry.id   AF-A0A9D7N1M7-F1
#
_cell.length_a   1.000
_cell.length_b   1.000
_cell.length_c   1.000
_cell.angle_alpha   90.00
_cell.angle_beta   90.00
_cell.angle_gamma   90.00
#
_symmetry.space_group_name_H-M   'P 1'
#
loop_
_entity.id
_entity.type
_entity.pdbx_description
1 polymer ?
#
loop_
_entity_poly.entity_id
_entity_poly.type
_entity_poly.pdbx_seq_one_letter_code
_entity_poly.pdbx_strand_id
1 'polypeptide(L)'
;MDARTSPAAPRLDEGRRERGFTLIELMITVAIIAIIASIALPNFARARVNANESAAISTLRNLTSAQAEFRGTGRIDIDRDGAGEFGFFGELSAGTNLRGTTEPMNPPALSASFRQIVDGRATSSGYYFTIFLPDGNGIGIAEEATGGAPAVMASDRNAADFCEIIWCAYAWPIRRGSTGNRIFFVNQMGDILTAQNNVANGGTGYSGPSGPAADAAFVSSASTNQISALIAVNSVGKDGERWVVVQ
;
A
#
# COMPACT_ATOMS: atom_id res chain seq x y z
N MET A 1 63.07 4.84 -76.89
CA MET A 1 63.32 5.73 -75.73
C MET A 1 62.28 5.39 -74.68
N ASP A 2 62.70 4.60 -73.70
CA ASP A 2 61.89 4.04 -72.62
C ASP A 2 61.33 5.14 -71.71
N ALA A 3 59.99 5.19 -71.59
CA ALA A 3 59.32 5.90 -70.50
C ALA A 3 58.99 4.87 -69.41
N ARG A 4 59.79 4.89 -68.35
CA ARG A 4 59.70 4.03 -67.17
C ARG A 4 58.34 4.17 -66.48
N THR A 5 57.73 3.04 -66.18
CA THR A 5 56.71 2.87 -65.16
C THR A 5 57.29 3.18 -63.77
N SER A 6 56.57 3.95 -62.96
CA SER A 6 56.77 4.00 -61.51
C SER A 6 55.54 3.39 -60.84
N PRO A 7 55.63 2.17 -60.28
CA PRO A 7 54.55 1.65 -59.45
C PRO A 7 54.54 2.38 -58.10
N ALA A 8 53.37 2.86 -57.70
CA ALA A 8 53.15 3.53 -56.42
C ALA A 8 53.49 2.60 -55.24
N ALA A 9 54.20 3.14 -54.25
CA ALA A 9 54.59 2.42 -53.05
C ALA A 9 53.35 1.95 -52.24
N PRO A 10 53.40 0.76 -51.61
CA PRO A 10 52.32 0.28 -50.76
C PRO A 10 52.23 1.13 -49.49
N ARG A 11 51.01 1.58 -49.14
CA ARG A 11 50.70 2.23 -47.87
C ARG A 11 50.74 1.17 -46.77
N LEU A 12 51.58 1.38 -45.76
CA LEU A 12 51.56 0.55 -44.55
C LEU A 12 50.29 0.90 -43.77
N ASP A 13 49.32 -0.02 -43.78
CA ASP A 13 48.19 0.01 -42.86
C ASP A 13 48.72 -0.32 -41.46
N GLU A 14 48.85 0.70 -40.61
CA GLU A 14 49.16 0.53 -39.19
C GLU A 14 47.97 -0.14 -38.51
N GLY A 15 47.96 -1.48 -38.57
CA GLY A 15 46.98 -2.31 -37.89
C GLY A 15 46.91 -1.95 -36.41
N ARG A 16 45.83 -1.26 -36.03
CA ARG A 16 45.52 -0.90 -34.66
C ARG A 16 45.43 -2.18 -33.84
N ARG A 17 46.47 -2.46 -33.02
CA ARG A 17 46.51 -3.65 -32.16
C ARG A 17 45.34 -3.60 -31.18
N GLU A 18 44.27 -4.34 -31.48
CA GLU A 18 43.18 -4.56 -30.56
C GLU A 18 43.72 -5.37 -29.37
N ARG A 19 43.82 -4.72 -28.22
CA ARG A 19 44.17 -5.39 -26.97
C ARG A 19 42.95 -6.18 -26.51
N GLY A 20 43.02 -7.52 -26.62
CA GLY A 20 42.02 -8.41 -26.05
C GLY A 20 42.11 -8.45 -24.53
N PHE A 21 40.97 -8.64 -23.87
CA PHE A 21 40.86 -8.78 -22.41
C PHE A 21 41.49 -10.11 -21.95
N THR A 22 42.25 -10.10 -20.86
CA THR A 22 42.81 -11.34 -20.31
C THR A 22 41.78 -12.08 -19.44
N LEU A 23 41.85 -13.41 -19.38
CA LEU A 23 41.01 -14.21 -18.48
C LEU A 23 41.22 -13.82 -17.01
N ILE A 24 42.44 -13.46 -16.63
CA ILE A 24 42.77 -13.07 -15.26
C ILE A 24 42.14 -11.72 -14.88
N GLU A 25 42.10 -10.75 -15.80
CA GLU A 25 41.39 -9.48 -15.57
C GLU A 25 39.91 -9.71 -15.31
N LEU A 26 39.28 -10.62 -16.08
CA LEU A 26 37.87 -10.95 -15.87
C LEU A 26 37.66 -11.61 -14.50
N MET A 27 38.52 -12.56 -14.12
CA MET A 27 38.43 -13.28 -12.84
C MET A 27 38.54 -12.35 -11.64
N ILE A 28 39.51 -11.42 -11.64
CA ILE A 28 39.67 -10.46 -10.53
C ILE A 28 38.48 -9.51 -10.48
N THR A 29 37.98 -9.07 -11.63
CA THR A 29 36.83 -8.17 -11.71
C THR A 29 35.58 -8.79 -11.10
N VAL A 30 35.24 -10.02 -11.47
CA VAL A 30 34.07 -10.70 -10.91
C VAL A 30 34.24 -11.01 -9.42
N ALA A 31 35.47 -11.30 -8.96
CA ALA A 31 35.75 -11.51 -7.54
C ALA A 31 35.49 -10.24 -6.71
N ILE A 32 35.94 -9.07 -7.18
CA ILE A 32 35.71 -7.80 -6.49
C ILE A 32 34.21 -7.44 -6.48
N ILE A 33 33.50 -7.61 -7.60
CA ILE A 33 32.05 -7.38 -7.67
C ILE A 33 31.31 -8.30 -6.70
N ALA A 34 31.71 -9.57 -6.59
CA ALA A 34 31.09 -10.52 -5.65
C ALA A 34 31.27 -10.11 -4.18
N ILE A 35 32.46 -9.61 -3.80
CA ILE A 35 32.71 -9.10 -2.45
C ILE A 35 31.79 -7.91 -2.14
N ILE A 36 31.71 -6.93 -3.06
CA ILE A 36 30.85 -5.75 -2.88
C ILE A 36 29.38 -6.16 -2.80
N ALA A 37 28.91 -7.03 -3.70
CA ALA A 37 27.53 -7.49 -3.74
C ALA A 37 27.12 -8.21 -2.45
N SER A 38 28.01 -9.01 -1.85
CA SER A 38 27.74 -9.75 -0.61
C SER A 38 27.37 -8.84 0.59
N ILE A 39 27.92 -7.62 0.64
CA ILE A 39 27.63 -6.64 1.69
C ILE A 39 26.47 -5.72 1.27
N ALA A 40 26.43 -5.33 0.00
CA ALA A 40 25.45 -4.39 -0.52
C ALA A 40 24.01 -4.96 -0.58
N LEU A 41 23.85 -6.21 -1.03
CA LEU A 41 22.53 -6.84 -1.20
C LEU A 41 21.71 -6.93 0.09
N PRO A 42 22.22 -7.44 1.24
CA PRO A 42 21.43 -7.51 2.46
C PRO A 42 21.07 -6.13 3.02
N ASN A 43 21.93 -5.13 2.84
CA ASN A 43 21.65 -3.75 3.25
C ASN A 43 20.59 -3.10 2.35
N PHE A 44 20.67 -3.34 1.03
CA PHE A 44 19.66 -2.87 0.08
C PHE A 44 18.28 -3.47 0.36
N ALA A 45 18.20 -4.77 0.67
CA ALA A 45 16.95 -5.42 1.03
C ALA A 45 16.30 -4.78 2.27
N ARG A 46 17.08 -4.50 3.32
CA ARG A 46 16.59 -3.80 4.52
C ARG A 46 16.17 -2.36 4.23
N ALA A 47 16.94 -1.63 3.42
CA ALA A 47 16.61 -0.27 3.02
C ALA A 47 15.28 -0.24 2.25
N ARG A 48 15.04 -1.22 1.36
CA ARG A 48 13.77 -1.35 0.63
C ARG A 48 12.59 -1.63 1.56
N VAL A 49 12.75 -2.51 2.55
CA VAL A 49 11.71 -2.79 3.57
C VAL A 49 11.33 -1.51 4.31
N ASN A 50 12.33 -0.74 4.77
CA ASN A 50 12.09 0.52 5.47
C ASN A 50 11.42 1.56 4.55
N ALA A 51 11.84 1.65 3.29
CA ALA A 51 11.24 2.55 2.31
C ALA A 51 9.76 2.20 2.04
N ASN A 52 9.44 0.92 1.91
CA ASN A 52 8.06 0.45 1.76
C ASN A 52 7.20 0.79 2.97
N GLU A 53 7.72 0.60 4.19
CA GLU A 53 7.03 0.97 5.44
C GLU A 53 6.77 2.48 5.52
N SER A 54 7.77 3.31 5.21
CA SER A 54 7.59 4.76 5.14
C SER A 54 6.56 5.16 4.08
N ALA A 55 6.56 4.51 2.91
CA ALA A 55 5.59 4.75 1.86
C ALA A 55 4.16 4.32 2.27
N ALA A 56 4.02 3.24 3.04
CA ALA A 56 2.73 2.81 3.57
C ALA A 56 2.17 3.83 4.57
N ILE A 57 2.99 4.33 5.49
CA ILE A 57 2.59 5.40 6.42
C ILE A 57 2.16 6.66 5.65
N SER A 58 2.94 7.11 4.68
CA SER A 58 2.59 8.27 3.84
C SER A 58 1.29 8.04 3.05
N THR A 59 1.05 6.81 2.59
CA THR A 59 -0.18 6.44 1.91
C THR A 59 -1.39 6.55 2.85
N LEU A 60 -1.28 6.09 4.09
CA LEU A 60 -2.34 6.21 5.10
C LEU A 60 -2.61 7.67 5.50
N ARG A 61 -1.57 8.52 5.55
CA ARG A 61 -1.76 9.98 5.75
C ARG A 61 -2.53 10.59 4.59
N ASN A 62 -2.14 10.27 3.35
CA ASN A 62 -2.85 10.73 2.16
C ASN A 62 -4.31 10.23 2.14
N LEU A 63 -4.54 8.98 2.56
CA LEU A 63 -5.89 8.42 2.69
C LEU A 63 -6.73 9.20 3.71
N THR A 64 -6.16 9.56 4.85
CA THR A 64 -6.86 10.34 5.88
C THR A 64 -7.30 11.71 5.33
N SER A 65 -6.40 12.39 4.62
CA SER A 65 -6.74 13.66 3.95
C SER A 65 -7.80 13.47 2.87
N ALA A 66 -7.69 12.41 2.06
CA ALA A 66 -8.66 12.09 1.01
C ALA A 66 -10.05 11.79 1.57
N GLN A 67 -10.13 11.08 2.70
CA GLN A 67 -11.39 10.81 3.40
C GLN A 67 -12.05 12.09 3.91
N ALA A 68 -11.26 13.01 4.49
CA ALA A 68 -11.77 14.30 4.96
C ALA A 68 -12.27 15.17 3.81
N GLU A 69 -11.52 15.24 2.69
CA GLU A 69 -11.95 15.93 1.47
C GLU A 69 -13.24 15.33 0.93
N PHE A 70 -13.28 14.01 0.76
CA PHE A 70 -14.41 13.26 0.23
C PHE A 70 -15.68 13.49 1.05
N ARG A 71 -15.59 13.30 2.37
CA ARG A 71 -16.69 13.56 3.30
C ARG A 71 -17.18 15.01 3.19
N GLY A 72 -16.25 15.96 3.11
CA GLY A 72 -16.57 17.38 2.97
C GLY A 72 -17.30 17.75 1.68
N THR A 73 -17.24 16.91 0.64
CA THR A 73 -17.97 17.16 -0.61
C THR A 73 -19.48 16.92 -0.51
N GLY A 74 -19.93 16.13 0.48
CA GLY A 74 -21.35 15.74 0.63
C GLY A 74 -21.94 15.04 -0.59
N ARG A 75 -21.10 14.40 -1.44
CA ARG A 75 -21.55 13.72 -2.67
C ARG A 75 -22.28 12.41 -2.38
N ILE A 76 -21.92 11.75 -1.29
CA ILE A 76 -22.63 10.61 -0.74
C ILE A 76 -23.32 11.08 0.53
N ASP A 77 -24.64 10.91 0.54
CA ASP A 77 -25.58 11.26 1.62
C ASP A 77 -26.81 10.34 1.42
N ILE A 78 -26.75 9.12 1.97
CA ILE A 78 -27.75 8.07 1.71
C ILE A 78 -29.07 8.37 2.40
N ASP A 79 -29.02 8.88 3.62
CA ASP A 79 -30.18 9.13 4.47
C ASP A 79 -30.75 10.56 4.32
N ARG A 80 -30.02 11.46 3.66
CA ARG A 80 -30.42 12.82 3.23
C ARG A 80 -30.50 13.80 4.38
N ASP A 81 -29.60 13.69 5.33
CA ASP A 81 -29.51 14.60 6.48
C ASP A 81 -28.58 15.81 6.22
N GLY A 82 -27.81 15.75 5.11
CA GLY A 82 -26.88 16.79 4.68
C GLY A 82 -25.45 16.62 5.20
N ALA A 83 -25.15 15.55 5.91
CA ALA A 83 -23.80 15.13 6.25
C ALA A 83 -23.21 14.24 5.14
N GLY A 84 -21.93 14.44 4.85
CA GLY A 84 -21.23 13.57 3.91
C GLY A 84 -20.71 12.31 4.60
N GLU A 85 -20.65 11.22 3.84
CA GLU A 85 -20.10 9.94 4.29
C GLU A 85 -18.64 9.72 3.86
N PHE A 86 -17.92 8.87 4.60
CA PHE A 86 -16.62 8.33 4.19
C PHE A 86 -16.76 7.30 3.06
N GLY A 87 -15.68 7.13 2.27
CA GLY A 87 -15.70 6.30 1.05
C GLY A 87 -14.73 5.14 1.06
N PHE A 88 -14.95 4.17 0.18
CA PHE A 88 -14.01 3.10 -0.15
C PHE A 88 -12.98 3.53 -1.22
N PHE A 89 -11.95 2.73 -1.50
CA PHE A 89 -10.90 3.14 -2.44
C PHE A 89 -11.43 3.37 -3.86
N GLY A 90 -12.35 2.53 -4.33
CA GLY A 90 -13.01 2.68 -5.63
C GLY A 90 -13.77 3.99 -5.76
N GLU A 91 -14.43 4.43 -4.69
CA GLU A 91 -15.17 5.70 -4.65
C GLU A 91 -14.19 6.89 -4.62
N LEU A 92 -13.20 6.85 -3.71
CA LEU A 92 -12.20 7.91 -3.52
C LEU A 92 -11.29 8.11 -4.74
N SER A 93 -10.98 7.03 -5.46
CA SER A 93 -10.09 7.08 -6.64
C SER A 93 -10.84 7.27 -7.96
N ALA A 94 -12.17 7.39 -7.91
CA ALA A 94 -13.04 7.39 -9.09
C ALA A 94 -12.85 6.13 -9.97
N GLY A 95 -12.60 4.99 -9.34
CA GLY A 95 -12.58 3.67 -9.98
C GLY A 95 -13.98 3.07 -10.13
N THR A 96 -14.91 3.49 -9.28
CA THR A 96 -16.33 3.13 -9.33
C THR A 96 -17.19 4.36 -9.21
N ASN A 97 -18.49 4.22 -9.51
CA ASN A 97 -19.47 5.24 -9.17
C ASN A 97 -19.58 5.35 -7.65
N LEU A 98 -19.95 6.54 -7.16
CA LEU A 98 -20.23 6.74 -5.75
C LEU A 98 -21.50 5.98 -5.38
N ARG A 99 -21.55 5.31 -4.22
CA ARG A 99 -22.78 4.61 -3.82
C ARG A 99 -23.96 5.56 -3.75
N GLY A 100 -25.14 5.07 -4.12
CA GLY A 100 -26.35 5.89 -4.21
C GLY A 100 -26.38 6.86 -5.41
N THR A 101 -25.35 6.89 -6.26
CA THR A 101 -25.26 7.80 -7.42
C THR A 101 -24.92 7.04 -8.71
N THR A 102 -25.01 7.74 -9.85
CA THR A 102 -24.60 7.21 -11.17
C THR A 102 -23.25 7.75 -11.64
N GLU A 103 -22.61 8.63 -10.88
CA GLU A 103 -21.40 9.34 -11.29
C GLU A 103 -20.23 8.96 -10.38
N PRO A 104 -19.00 8.88 -10.91
CA PRO A 104 -17.81 8.73 -10.09
C PRO A 104 -17.40 10.07 -9.45
N MET A 105 -16.46 10.01 -8.50
CA MET A 105 -15.87 11.21 -7.93
C MET A 105 -15.15 12.04 -9.00
N ASN A 106 -15.38 13.36 -9.04
CA ASN A 106 -14.67 14.26 -9.94
C ASN A 106 -14.48 15.66 -9.30
N PRO A 107 -13.23 16.12 -9.08
CA PRO A 107 -11.98 15.37 -9.24
C PRO A 107 -11.85 14.22 -8.23
N PRO A 108 -11.05 13.16 -8.51
CA PRO A 108 -10.80 12.09 -7.54
C PRO A 108 -9.96 12.57 -6.34
N ALA A 109 -10.28 12.11 -5.13
CA ALA A 109 -9.51 12.38 -3.91
C ALA A 109 -8.26 11.50 -3.78
N LEU A 110 -8.25 10.32 -4.42
CA LEU A 110 -7.09 9.43 -4.49
C LEU A 110 -6.58 9.25 -5.92
N SER A 111 -5.28 8.98 -6.01
CA SER A 111 -4.60 8.62 -7.25
C SER A 111 -5.26 7.42 -7.95
N ALA A 112 -5.21 7.41 -9.27
CA ALA A 112 -5.67 6.29 -10.10
C ALA A 112 -4.98 4.95 -9.77
N SER A 113 -3.82 4.97 -9.09
CA SER A 113 -3.17 3.75 -8.58
C SER A 113 -4.02 2.96 -7.59
N PHE A 114 -4.99 3.61 -6.92
CA PHE A 114 -5.91 2.96 -5.98
C PHE A 114 -7.20 2.45 -6.66
N ARG A 115 -7.34 2.57 -7.98
CA ARG A 115 -8.50 2.03 -8.71
C ARG A 115 -8.47 0.51 -8.86
N GLN A 116 -7.27 -0.07 -8.84
CA GLN A 116 -7.11 -1.51 -9.00
C GLN A 116 -7.33 -2.20 -7.65
N ILE A 117 -8.57 -2.64 -7.42
CA ILE A 117 -8.98 -3.39 -6.24
C ILE A 117 -9.07 -4.88 -6.57
N VAL A 118 -8.50 -5.72 -5.72
CA VAL A 118 -8.55 -7.18 -5.83
C VAL A 118 -8.88 -7.78 -4.47
N ASP A 119 -10.04 -8.43 -4.38
CA ASP A 119 -10.62 -8.99 -3.16
C ASP A 119 -10.70 -7.94 -2.02
N GLY A 120 -11.18 -6.72 -2.35
CA GLY A 120 -11.40 -5.65 -1.37
C GLY A 120 -10.11 -4.97 -0.89
N ARG A 121 -9.03 -5.08 -1.67
CA ARG A 121 -7.70 -4.57 -1.33
C ARG A 121 -7.10 -3.74 -2.44
N ALA A 122 -6.56 -2.59 -2.06
CA ALA A 122 -5.63 -1.83 -2.88
C ALA A 122 -4.18 -2.27 -2.61
N THR A 123 -3.29 -2.06 -3.58
CA THR A 123 -1.87 -2.40 -3.44
C THR A 123 -1.01 -1.17 -3.74
N SER A 124 -0.03 -0.89 -2.87
CA SER A 124 0.95 0.17 -3.11
C SER A 124 2.25 -0.13 -2.38
N SER A 125 3.40 0.13 -3.02
CA SER A 125 4.72 0.10 -2.38
C SER A 125 5.03 -1.15 -1.53
N GLY A 126 4.62 -2.34 -1.98
CA GLY A 126 4.88 -3.60 -1.25
C GLY A 126 3.91 -3.92 -0.11
N TYR A 127 2.83 -3.14 0.01
CA TYR A 127 1.78 -3.28 1.01
C TYR A 127 0.41 -3.45 0.36
N TYR A 128 -0.45 -4.21 1.04
CA TYR A 128 -1.89 -4.21 0.81
C TYR A 128 -2.55 -3.22 1.75
N PHE A 129 -3.69 -2.68 1.30
CA PHE A 129 -4.52 -1.74 2.05
C PHE A 129 -5.98 -2.14 1.94
N THR A 130 -6.70 -2.03 3.05
CA THR A 130 -8.17 -2.19 3.08
C THR A 130 -8.77 -1.09 3.92
N ILE A 131 -9.89 -0.54 3.43
CA ILE A 131 -10.77 0.36 4.17
C ILE A 131 -11.95 -0.47 4.68
N PHE A 132 -12.37 -0.20 5.90
CA PHE A 132 -13.61 -0.69 6.48
C PHE A 132 -14.51 0.50 6.79
N LEU A 133 -15.76 0.43 6.29
CA LEU A 133 -16.84 1.32 6.67
C LEU A 133 -17.83 0.57 7.57
N PRO A 134 -18.48 1.24 8.52
CA PRO A 134 -19.41 0.61 9.47
C PRO A 134 -20.77 0.32 8.84
N ASP A 135 -21.39 -0.81 9.20
CA ASP A 135 -22.81 -1.06 8.92
C ASP A 135 -23.69 -0.33 9.94
N GLY A 136 -25.02 -0.50 9.86
CA GLY A 136 -25.96 0.07 10.81
C GLY A 136 -25.80 -0.40 12.27
N ASN A 137 -24.90 -1.34 12.55
CA ASN A 137 -24.56 -1.83 13.88
C ASN A 137 -23.12 -1.46 14.29
N GLY A 138 -22.40 -0.68 13.47
CA GLY A 138 -21.00 -0.32 13.69
C GLY A 138 -20.00 -1.45 13.40
N ILE A 139 -20.41 -2.47 12.64
CA ILE A 139 -19.55 -3.57 12.20
C ILE A 139 -18.82 -3.14 10.94
N GLY A 140 -17.49 -3.23 10.95
CA GLY A 140 -16.64 -2.87 9.82
C GLY A 140 -16.80 -3.88 8.68
N ILE A 141 -17.18 -3.37 7.53
CA ILE A 141 -17.35 -4.09 6.28
C ILE A 141 -16.29 -3.58 5.30
N ALA A 142 -15.58 -4.52 4.67
CA ALA A 142 -14.58 -4.22 3.66
C ALA A 142 -15.21 -3.83 2.33
N GLU A 143 -14.44 -3.15 1.49
CA GLU A 143 -14.79 -2.85 0.11
C GLU A 143 -15.10 -4.13 -0.70
N GLU A 144 -16.00 -4.02 -1.69
CA GLU A 144 -16.29 -5.11 -2.62
C GLU A 144 -15.03 -5.61 -3.35
N ALA A 145 -15.06 -6.86 -3.80
CA ALA A 145 -13.89 -7.52 -4.40
C ALA A 145 -13.31 -6.76 -5.61
N THR A 146 -14.15 -6.02 -6.33
CA THR A 146 -13.82 -5.22 -7.52
C THR A 146 -13.84 -3.71 -7.27
N GLY A 147 -14.01 -3.29 -6.02
CA GLY A 147 -14.11 -1.90 -5.63
C GLY A 147 -15.55 -1.41 -5.41
N GLY A 148 -15.69 -0.33 -4.64
CA GLY A 148 -16.97 0.29 -4.30
C GLY A 148 -17.67 -0.34 -3.09
N ALA A 149 -18.83 0.22 -2.75
CA ALA A 149 -19.57 -0.17 -1.56
C ALA A 149 -20.27 -1.53 -1.71
N PRO A 150 -20.24 -2.39 -0.67
CA PRO A 150 -21.05 -3.59 -0.63
C PRO A 150 -22.56 -3.32 -0.62
N ALA A 151 -23.32 -4.30 -1.08
CA ALA A 151 -24.78 -4.19 -1.18
C ALA A 151 -25.45 -3.85 0.18
N VAL A 152 -24.88 -4.35 1.28
CA VAL A 152 -25.37 -4.07 2.64
C VAL A 152 -25.27 -2.57 2.99
N MET A 153 -24.26 -1.86 2.47
CA MET A 153 -24.05 -0.44 2.73
C MET A 153 -24.84 0.47 1.82
N ALA A 154 -25.17 0.02 0.61
CA ALA A 154 -25.76 0.87 -0.41
C ALA A 154 -27.21 1.32 -0.09
N SER A 155 -27.84 0.78 0.95
CA SER A 155 -29.25 1.08 1.29
C SER A 155 -29.56 1.11 2.80
N ASP A 156 -28.57 0.94 3.67
CA ASP A 156 -28.75 0.96 5.12
C ASP A 156 -28.62 2.39 5.65
N ARG A 157 -29.73 2.96 6.15
CA ARG A 157 -29.74 4.32 6.71
C ARG A 157 -28.95 4.43 8.00
N ASN A 158 -28.97 3.40 8.85
CA ASN A 158 -28.18 3.42 10.08
C ASN A 158 -26.68 3.33 9.77
N ALA A 159 -26.32 2.68 8.66
CA ALA A 159 -24.94 2.67 8.19
C ALA A 159 -24.49 4.06 7.72
N ALA A 160 -25.39 4.85 7.13
CA ALA A 160 -25.12 6.23 6.72
C ALA A 160 -24.65 7.08 7.92
N ASP A 161 -25.43 7.09 9.01
CA ASP A 161 -25.11 7.79 10.26
C ASP A 161 -23.70 7.42 10.76
N PHE A 162 -23.36 6.13 10.78
CA PHE A 162 -22.05 5.69 11.23
C PHE A 162 -20.94 6.03 10.23
N CYS A 163 -21.22 5.98 8.92
CA CYS A 163 -20.27 6.29 7.86
C CYS A 163 -19.91 7.78 7.78
N GLU A 164 -20.62 8.67 8.47
CA GLU A 164 -20.22 10.08 8.61
C GLU A 164 -19.10 10.28 9.64
N ILE A 165 -19.06 9.42 10.65
CA ILE A 165 -18.24 9.64 11.85
C ILE A 165 -17.12 8.62 12.02
N ILE A 166 -17.25 7.42 11.47
CA ILE A 166 -16.31 6.32 11.71
C ILE A 166 -15.89 5.67 10.40
N TRP A 167 -14.60 5.41 10.30
CA TRP A 167 -13.99 4.53 9.32
C TRP A 167 -12.65 4.06 9.88
N CYS A 168 -12.11 2.99 9.33
CA CYS A 168 -10.71 2.67 9.57
C CYS A 168 -10.06 2.02 8.35
N ALA A 169 -8.74 2.04 8.32
CA ALA A 169 -7.97 1.34 7.31
C ALA A 169 -6.75 0.67 7.92
N TYR A 170 -6.36 -0.44 7.29
CA TYR A 170 -5.15 -1.17 7.63
C TYR A 170 -4.20 -1.22 6.44
N ALA A 171 -2.91 -1.30 6.75
CA ALA A 171 -1.87 -1.64 5.79
C ALA A 171 -0.98 -2.76 6.33
N TRP A 172 -0.72 -3.79 5.51
CA TRP A 172 0.14 -4.91 5.88
C TRP A 172 0.99 -5.39 4.69
N PRO A 173 2.12 -6.08 4.94
CA PRO A 173 3.05 -6.41 3.87
C PRO A 173 2.50 -7.49 2.93
N ILE A 174 2.74 -7.33 1.63
CA ILE A 174 2.50 -8.39 0.63
C ILE A 174 3.30 -9.65 0.99
N ARG A 175 4.53 -9.50 1.50
CA ARG A 175 5.34 -10.60 2.05
C ARG A 175 6.07 -10.14 3.30
N ARG A 176 5.69 -10.66 4.46
CA ARG A 176 6.42 -10.43 5.72
C ARG A 176 7.88 -10.86 5.58
N GLY A 177 8.81 -10.07 6.09
CA GLY A 177 10.25 -10.32 6.00
C GLY A 177 10.90 -9.91 4.67
N SER A 178 10.11 -9.52 3.66
CA SER A 178 10.62 -9.13 2.34
C SER A 178 10.12 -7.76 1.87
N THR A 179 8.80 -7.51 1.91
CA THR A 179 8.24 -6.21 1.54
C THR A 179 7.99 -5.31 2.73
N GLY A 180 7.90 -5.88 3.93
CA GLY A 180 7.61 -5.18 5.17
C GLY A 180 7.64 -6.12 6.36
N ASN A 181 7.79 -5.58 7.56
CA ASN A 181 7.66 -6.34 8.79
C ASN A 181 6.48 -5.86 9.62
N ARG A 182 6.20 -4.55 9.64
CA ARG A 182 5.15 -3.97 10.47
C ARG A 182 3.79 -3.95 9.77
N ILE A 183 2.75 -3.84 10.59
CA ILE A 183 1.40 -3.47 10.16
C ILE A 183 1.08 -2.06 10.65
N PHE A 184 0.14 -1.42 9.96
CA PHE A 184 -0.30 -0.07 10.25
C PHE A 184 -1.81 0.01 10.27
N PHE A 185 -2.32 0.91 11.08
CA PHE A 185 -3.73 1.19 11.25
C PHE A 185 -3.95 2.70 11.31
N VAL A 186 -5.06 3.17 10.78
CA VAL A 186 -5.52 4.55 10.93
C VAL A 186 -7.04 4.55 10.99
N ASN A 187 -7.63 5.51 11.68
CA ASN A 187 -9.06 5.72 11.74
C ASN A 187 -9.42 7.20 11.55
N GLN A 188 -10.67 7.56 11.80
CA GLN A 188 -11.18 8.93 11.72
C GLN A 188 -10.41 9.97 12.54
N MET A 189 -9.65 9.55 13.56
CA MET A 189 -8.85 10.46 14.40
C MET A 189 -7.56 10.89 13.70
N GLY A 190 -7.12 10.16 12.67
CA GLY A 190 -5.96 10.48 11.84
C GLY A 190 -4.59 10.06 12.41
N ASP A 191 -4.54 9.64 13.68
CA ASP A 191 -3.33 9.06 14.27
C ASP A 191 -3.05 7.69 13.66
N ILE A 192 -1.83 7.50 13.16
CA ILE A 192 -1.39 6.22 12.60
C ILE A 192 -0.79 5.38 13.72
N LEU A 193 -1.34 4.19 13.91
CA LEU A 193 -0.79 3.18 14.80
C LEU A 193 0.03 2.16 14.01
N THR A 194 0.97 1.53 14.70
CA THR A 194 1.78 0.44 14.16
C THR A 194 1.90 -0.68 15.18
N ALA A 195 2.04 -1.89 14.67
CA ALA A 195 2.41 -3.06 15.44
C ALA A 195 3.51 -3.85 14.71
N GLN A 196 4.24 -4.66 15.47
CA GLN A 196 5.39 -5.40 14.95
C GLN A 196 4.99 -6.56 14.01
N ASN A 197 3.69 -6.89 13.91
CA ASN A 197 3.20 -8.07 13.20
C ASN A 197 3.84 -9.35 13.73
N ASN A 198 4.06 -9.34 15.05
CA ASN A 198 4.72 -10.38 15.80
C ASN A 198 3.63 -11.19 16.46
N VAL A 199 3.16 -12.19 15.71
CA VAL A 199 2.07 -13.09 16.07
C VAL A 199 1.93 -13.31 17.57
N ALA A 200 1.05 -12.56 18.22
CA ALA A 200 0.59 -12.94 19.54
C ALA A 200 -0.34 -14.14 19.34
N ASN A 201 -0.07 -15.27 20.02
CA ASN A 201 -0.93 -16.47 20.05
C ASN A 201 -0.89 -17.41 18.83
N GLY A 202 0.27 -17.64 18.21
CA GLY A 202 0.51 -18.85 17.38
C GLY A 202 -0.14 -18.90 15.98
N GLY A 203 -0.75 -17.81 15.51
CA GLY A 203 -1.12 -17.62 14.10
C GLY A 203 0.06 -17.38 13.13
N THR A 204 -0.22 -17.04 11.88
CA THR A 204 0.81 -16.83 10.84
C THR A 204 1.24 -15.38 10.67
N GLY A 205 0.70 -14.42 11.44
CA GLY A 205 0.85 -12.98 11.22
C GLY A 205 0.20 -12.51 9.90
N TYR A 206 0.12 -11.20 9.68
CA TYR A 206 -0.46 -10.63 8.47
C TYR A 206 0.57 -10.59 7.34
N SER A 207 0.26 -11.28 6.24
CA SER A 207 1.12 -11.33 5.06
C SER A 207 0.30 -11.79 3.86
N GLY A 208 0.60 -11.22 2.70
CA GLY A 208 -0.07 -11.61 1.47
C GLY A 208 -1.58 -11.33 1.57
N PRO A 209 -2.46 -12.25 1.14
CA PRO A 209 -3.89 -12.00 1.17
C PRO A 209 -4.50 -12.04 2.60
N SER A 210 -3.78 -12.48 3.61
CA SER A 210 -4.28 -12.56 4.98
C SER A 210 -4.03 -11.24 5.72
N GLY A 211 -5.01 -10.34 5.67
CA GLY A 211 -5.00 -9.04 6.34
C GLY A 211 -5.67 -9.04 7.72
N PRO A 212 -5.55 -7.93 8.48
CA PRO A 212 -6.26 -7.74 9.74
C PRO A 212 -7.78 -7.75 9.59
N ALA A 213 -8.47 -8.28 10.60
CA ALA A 213 -9.90 -8.06 10.77
C ALA A 213 -10.18 -6.58 11.08
N ALA A 214 -11.41 -6.12 10.85
CA ALA A 214 -11.76 -4.70 11.01
C ALA A 214 -11.47 -4.18 12.43
N ASP A 215 -11.69 -5.04 13.44
CA ASP A 215 -11.51 -4.74 14.86
C ASP A 215 -10.14 -5.15 15.44
N ALA A 216 -9.16 -5.50 14.60
CA ALA A 216 -7.85 -5.98 15.05
C ALA A 216 -7.13 -4.99 15.99
N ALA A 217 -7.09 -3.71 15.62
CA ALA A 217 -6.46 -2.62 16.39
C ALA A 217 -7.38 -2.01 17.47
N PHE A 218 -8.51 -2.64 17.77
CA PHE A 218 -9.46 -2.16 18.77
C PHE A 218 -9.31 -2.95 20.08
N VAL A 219 -9.70 -2.34 21.20
CA VAL A 219 -9.86 -3.09 22.45
C VAL A 219 -11.05 -4.03 22.31
N SER A 220 -11.07 -5.14 23.06
CA SER A 220 -12.11 -6.17 22.94
C SER A 220 -13.52 -5.57 22.97
N SER A 221 -14.27 -5.79 21.90
CA SER A 221 -15.65 -5.40 21.71
C SER A 221 -16.62 -6.56 22.01
N ALA A 222 -17.90 -6.24 22.26
CA ALA A 222 -18.94 -7.25 22.43
C ALA A 222 -19.25 -8.02 21.13
N SER A 223 -19.05 -7.37 19.97
CA SER A 223 -19.33 -7.93 18.64
C SER A 223 -18.07 -8.07 17.79
N THR A 224 -17.99 -9.11 16.96
CA THR A 224 -16.90 -9.32 15.99
C THR A 224 -16.89 -8.22 14.92
N ASN A 225 -15.71 -7.75 14.52
CA ASN A 225 -15.50 -6.68 13.54
C ASN A 225 -16.09 -5.31 13.95
N GLN A 226 -16.40 -5.09 15.22
CA GLN A 226 -16.95 -3.80 15.66
C GLN A 226 -15.88 -2.69 15.61
N ILE A 227 -16.07 -1.68 14.76
CA ILE A 227 -15.15 -0.55 14.59
C ILE A 227 -15.62 0.74 15.28
N SER A 228 -16.77 0.68 15.97
CA SER A 228 -17.26 1.73 16.87
C SER A 228 -16.70 1.64 18.29
N ALA A 229 -15.87 0.62 18.58
CA ALA A 229 -15.22 0.43 19.87
C ALA A 229 -14.01 1.37 20.07
N LEU A 230 -13.42 1.36 21.26
CA LEU A 230 -12.20 2.10 21.53
C LEU A 230 -10.99 1.46 20.83
N ILE A 231 -10.10 2.29 20.29
CA ILE A 231 -8.85 1.83 19.67
C ILE A 231 -7.80 1.47 20.73
N ALA A 232 -6.95 0.48 20.44
CA ALA A 232 -5.93 -0.06 21.35
C ALA A 232 -4.63 0.77 21.37
N VAL A 233 -4.73 2.10 21.52
CA VAL A 233 -3.55 2.98 21.54
C VAL A 233 -2.65 2.66 22.73
N ASN A 234 -1.37 2.39 22.47
CA ASN A 234 -0.36 2.00 23.46
C ASN A 234 -0.72 0.76 24.30
N SER A 235 -1.65 -0.07 23.80
CA SER A 235 -2.17 -1.26 24.47
C SER A 235 -2.25 -2.44 23.49
N VAL A 236 -2.81 -3.55 23.94
CA VAL A 236 -2.94 -4.77 23.15
C VAL A 236 -4.30 -4.76 22.44
N GLY A 237 -4.28 -4.91 21.12
CA GLY A 237 -5.47 -5.01 20.28
C GLY A 237 -6.15 -6.36 20.42
N LYS A 238 -7.33 -6.51 19.81
CA LYS A 238 -8.06 -7.77 19.76
C LYS A 238 -7.31 -8.87 19.03
N ASP A 239 -6.42 -8.49 18.11
CA ASP A 239 -5.48 -9.40 17.44
C ASP A 239 -4.31 -9.88 18.33
N GLY A 240 -4.19 -9.33 19.55
CA GLY A 240 -3.11 -9.62 20.48
C GLY A 240 -1.82 -8.84 20.19
N GLU A 241 -1.76 -8.05 19.12
CA GLU A 241 -0.62 -7.21 18.81
C GLU A 241 -0.62 -5.97 19.72
N ARG A 242 0.59 -5.46 20.02
CA ARG A 242 0.72 -4.19 20.74
C ARG A 242 0.75 -3.03 19.75
N TRP A 243 -0.30 -2.23 19.76
CA TRP A 243 -0.46 -1.08 18.88
C TRP A 243 0.10 0.18 19.54
N VAL A 244 1.00 0.87 18.85
CA VAL A 244 1.65 2.10 19.32
C VAL A 244 1.56 3.18 18.25
N VAL A 245 1.52 4.44 18.66
CA VAL A 245 1.51 5.56 17.72
C VAL A 245 2.82 5.58 16.92
N VAL A 246 2.72 5.74 15.60
CA VAL A 246 3.88 5.95 14.73
C VAL A 246 4.48 7.31 15.06
N GLN A 247 5.73 7.31 15.51
CA GLN A 247 6.53 8.51 15.69
C GLN A 247 7.09 9.03 14.36
#